data_AF-A0A929D3E0-F1
#
_entry.id   AF-A0A929D3E0-F1
#
_cell.length_a   1.000
_cell.length_b   1.000
_cell.length_c   1.000
_cell.angle_alpha   90.00
_cell.angle_beta   90.00
_cell.angle_gamma   90.00
#
_symmetry.space_group_name_H-M   'P 1'
#
loop_
_entity.id
_entity.type
_entity.pdbx_description
1 polymer ?
#
loop_
_entity_poly.entity_id
_entity_poly.type
_entity_poly.pdbx_seq_one_letter_code
_entity_poly.pdbx_strand_id
1 'polypeptide(L)' 'MSLPKAYTHLHEIKRLKEEFEADGRHCMHIYLPADMAAKVRAELRDYYNRDPGESLMTLFGASVESVDAPELKFEE' A
#
# COMPACT_ATOMS: atom_id res chain seq x y z
N MET A 1 5.64 12.63 -7.25
CA MET A 1 6.45 12.76 -6.01
C MET A 1 7.14 11.42 -5.77
N SER A 2 8.44 11.43 -5.50
CA SER A 2 9.19 10.21 -5.17
C SER A 2 9.20 10.00 -3.66
N LEU A 3 8.91 8.77 -3.22
CA LEU A 3 8.94 8.39 -1.81
C LEU A 3 10.40 8.43 -1.29
N PRO A 4 10.65 8.98 -0.09
CA PRO A 4 11.96 8.89 0.56
C PRO A 4 12.47 7.45 0.70
N LYS A 5 13.80 7.25 0.67
CA LYS A 5 14.44 5.92 0.71
C LYS A 5 14.10 5.09 1.96
N ALA A 6 13.65 5.72 3.04
CA ALA A 6 13.32 5.03 4.28
C ALA A 6 12.00 4.22 4.20
N TYR A 7 11.12 4.53 3.24
CA TYR A 7 9.78 3.94 3.16
C TYR A 7 9.76 2.65 2.35
N THR A 8 10.40 1.62 2.89
CA THR A 8 10.65 0.36 2.19
C THR A 8 9.37 -0.34 1.78
N HIS A 9 8.33 -0.32 2.63
CA HIS A 9 7.07 -1.03 2.37
C HIS A 9 6.21 -0.28 1.34
N LEU A 10 6.17 1.05 1.41
CA LEU A 10 5.50 1.85 0.38
C LEU A 10 6.17 1.69 -0.98
N HIS A 11 7.51 1.62 -1.03
CA HIS A 11 8.23 1.33 -2.29
C HIS A 11 7.92 -0.07 -2.82
N GLU A 12 7.87 -1.07 -1.95
CA GLU A 12 7.56 -2.45 -2.32
C GLU A 12 6.14 -2.57 -2.90
N ILE A 13 5.13 -2.01 -2.23
CA ILE A 13 3.74 -2.00 -2.71
C ILE A 13 3.64 -1.28 -4.05
N LYS A 14 4.32 -0.14 -4.19
CA LYS A 14 4.34 0.60 -5.45
C LYS A 14 4.92 -0.23 -6.59
N ARG A 15 6.08 -0.88 -6.36
CA ARG A 15 6.73 -1.75 -7.36
C ARG A 15 5.81 -2.90 -7.77
N LEU A 16 5.20 -3.58 -6.81
CA LEU A 16 4.32 -4.73 -7.09
C LEU A 16 3.04 -4.30 -7.83
N LYS A 17 2.49 -3.12 -7.51
CA LYS A 17 1.39 -2.53 -8.28
C LYS A 17 1.81 -2.24 -9.72
N GLU A 18 2.97 -1.61 -9.92
CA GLU A 18 3.49 -1.32 -11.27
C GLU A 18 3.74 -2.61 -12.08
N GLU A 19 4.21 -3.68 -11.43
CA GLU A 19 4.36 -5.00 -12.05
C GLU A 19 3.00 -5.63 -12.41
N PHE A 20 1.98 -5.49 -11.57
CA PHE A 20 0.63 -5.96 -11.86
C PHE A 20 -0.01 -5.22 -13.05
N GLU A 21 0.21 -3.91 -13.13
CA GLU A 21 -0.33 -3.06 -14.19
C GLU A 21 0.51 -3.09 -15.49
N ALA A 22 1.71 -3.68 -15.48
CA ALA A 22 2.59 -3.77 -16.64
C ALA A 22 1.94 -4.51 -17.83
N ASP A 23 0.98 -5.40 -17.55
CA ASP A 23 0.22 -6.15 -18.56
C ASP A 23 -0.99 -5.37 -19.12
N GLY A 24 -1.16 -4.10 -18.76
CA GLY A 24 -2.28 -3.26 -19.19
C GLY A 24 -3.54 -3.35 -18.31
N ARG A 25 -3.47 -4.13 -17.22
CA ARG A 25 -4.51 -4.16 -16.17
C ARG A 25 -4.42 -2.90 -15.29
N HIS A 26 -5.51 -2.57 -14.61
CA HIS A 26 -5.52 -1.48 -13.62
C HIS A 26 -5.77 -2.04 -12.23
N CYS A 27 -4.96 -1.67 -11.24
CA CYS A 27 -5.17 -2.12 -9.87
C CYS A 27 -6.18 -1.18 -9.18
N MET A 28 -7.38 -1.68 -8.84
CA MET A 28 -8.36 -0.94 -8.06
C MET A 28 -8.29 -1.24 -6.55
N HIS A 29 -7.85 -2.43 -6.17
CA HIS A 29 -7.83 -2.88 -4.77
C HIS A 29 -6.48 -3.49 -4.38
N ILE A 30 -5.97 -3.10 -3.21
CA ILE A 30 -4.76 -3.65 -2.58
C ILE A 30 -5.16 -4.25 -1.22
N TYR A 31 -4.96 -5.55 -1.07
CA TYR A 31 -5.20 -6.25 0.19
C TYR A 31 -3.88 -6.44 0.91
N LEU A 32 -3.74 -5.84 2.09
CA LEU A 32 -2.52 -5.92 2.88
C LEU A 32 -2.66 -6.91 4.03
N PRO A 33 -1.67 -7.79 4.25
CA PRO A 33 -1.55 -8.53 5.49
C PRO A 33 -1.47 -7.61 6.70
N ALA A 34 -1.96 -8.08 7.85
CA ALA A 34 -2.00 -7.27 9.07
C ALA A 34 -0.63 -6.72 9.49
N ASP A 35 0.44 -7.51 9.31
CA ASP A 35 1.82 -7.09 9.64
C ASP A 35 2.33 -6.01 8.67
N MET A 36 2.05 -6.15 7.37
CA MET A 36 2.40 -5.17 6.35
C MET A 36 1.60 -3.88 6.53
N ALA A 37 0.31 -3.98 6.83
CA ALA A 37 -0.54 -2.83 7.12
C ALA A 37 -0.04 -2.03 8.34
N ALA A 38 0.47 -2.70 9.39
CA ALA A 38 1.07 -2.02 10.54
C ALA A 38 2.33 -1.21 10.14
N LYS A 39 3.20 -1.81 9.31
CA LYS A 39 4.44 -1.16 8.83
C LYS A 39 4.13 0.02 7.90
N VAL A 40 3.19 -0.17 6.98
CA VAL A 40 2.72 0.88 6.06
C VAL A 40 2.09 2.05 6.83
N ARG A 41 1.28 1.79 7.87
CA ARG A 41 0.73 2.85 8.73
C ARG A 41 1.83 3.67 9.41
N ALA A 42 2.88 3.02 9.92
CA ALA A 42 4.02 3.72 10.50
C ALA A 42 4.72 4.61 9.46
N GLU A 43 5.00 4.09 8.27
CA GLU A 43 5.62 4.84 7.18
C GLU A 43 4.76 6.03 6.72
N LEU A 44 3.45 5.85 6.60
CA LEU A 44 2.51 6.92 6.25
C LEU A 44 2.40 7.96 7.36
N ARG A 45 2.39 7.54 8.63
CA ARG A 45 2.39 8.44 9.77
C ARG A 45 3.63 9.34 9.75
N ASP A 46 4.80 8.78 9.46
CA ASP A 46 6.04 9.54 9.36
C ASP A 46 6.00 10.51 8.16
N TYR A 47 5.42 10.09 7.03
CA TYR A 47 5.33 10.92 5.83
C TYR A 47 4.32 12.08 5.96
N TYR A 48 3.13 11.80 6.49
CA TYR A 48 2.05 12.78 6.61
C TYR A 48 2.04 13.51 7.97
N ASN A 49 2.93 13.11 8.89
CA ASN A 49 2.92 13.53 10.30
C ASN A 49 1.54 13.35 10.96
N ARG A 50 0.79 12.34 10.51
CA ARG A 50 -0.58 12.05 10.95
C ARG A 50 -0.85 10.56 10.80
N ASP A 51 -1.41 9.95 11.84
CA ASP A 51 -1.87 8.56 11.78
C ASP A 51 -3.10 8.46 10.87
N PRO A 52 -3.04 7.68 9.77
CA PRO A 52 -4.20 7.46 8.91
C PRO A 52 -5.31 6.64 9.59
N GLY A 53 -5.03 5.99 10.73
CA GLY A 53 -5.95 5.10 11.42
C GLY A 53 -5.90 3.66 10.87
N GLU A 54 -6.87 2.84 11.27
CA GLU A 54 -6.93 1.41 10.90
C GLU A 54 -7.27 1.20 9.42
N SER A 55 -8.16 2.03 8.87
CA SER A 55 -8.46 2.08 7.44
C SER A 55 -7.41 2.90 6.71
N LEU A 56 -6.55 2.22 5.98
CA LEU A 56 -5.63 2.88 5.06
C LEU A 56 -6.45 3.60 3.97
N MET A 57 -6.10 4.85 3.71
CA MET A 57 -6.64 5.61 2.57
C MET A 57 -6.15 5.00 1.25
N THR A 58 -6.53 5.61 0.12
CA THR A 58 -6.03 5.21 -1.20
C THR A 58 -4.50 5.28 -1.26
N LEU A 59 -3.86 4.18 -1.68
CA LEU A 59 -2.43 4.12 -1.96
C LEU A 59 -2.22 3.99 -3.46
N PHE A 60 -1.44 4.91 -4.02
CA PHE A 60 -1.11 4.92 -5.45
C PHE A 60 -2.32 4.88 -6.39
N GLY A 61 -3.45 5.43 -5.96
CA GLY A 61 -4.71 5.45 -6.71
C GLY A 61 -5.59 4.22 -6.52
N ALA A 62 -5.15 3.21 -5.77
CA ALA A 62 -5.92 2.02 -5.45
C ALA A 62 -6.46 2.06 -4.01
N SER A 63 -7.66 1.54 -3.81
CA SER A 63 -8.24 1.37 -2.48
C SER A 63 -7.46 0.29 -1.70
N VAL A 64 -7.40 0.43 -0.37
CA VAL A 64 -6.57 -0.44 0.46
C VAL A 64 -7.41 -1.07 1.57
N GLU A 65 -7.38 -2.40 1.64
CA GLU A 65 -8.05 -3.17 2.68
C GLU A 65 -7.00 -3.93 3.50
N SER A 66 -7.04 -3.77 4.82
CA SER A 66 -5.96 -4.18 5.73
C SER A 66 -6.41 -5.12 6.84
N VAL A 67 -7.68 -5.52 6.88
CA VAL A 67 -8.26 -6.05 8.13
C VAL A 67 -7.73 -7.44 8.44
N ASP A 68 -7.64 -8.37 7.47
CA ASP A 68 -7.20 -9.75 7.72
C ASP A 68 -6.70 -10.47 6.44
N ALA A 69 -6.03 -9.77 5.51
CA ALA A 69 -5.57 -10.44 4.30
C ALA A 69 -4.50 -11.52 4.63
N PRO A 70 -4.64 -12.76 4.11
CA PRO A 70 -3.66 -13.82 4.38
C PRO A 70 -2.30 -13.57 3.71
N GLU A 71 -2.30 -12.81 2.62
CA GLU A 71 -1.13 -12.43 1.82
C GLU A 71 -1.42 -11.12 1.07
N LEU A 72 -0.38 -10.48 0.54
CA LEU A 72 -0.49 -9.28 -0.28
C LEU A 72 -1.15 -9.61 -1.62
N LYS A 73 -2.28 -8.97 -1.93
CA LYS A 73 -3.01 -9.17 -3.19
C LYS A 73 -3.35 -7.86 -3.87
N PHE A 74 -3.38 -7.91 -5.20
CA PHE A 74 -3.79 -6.81 -6.07
C PHE A 74 -4.95 -7.31 -6.94
N GLU A 75 -6.06 -6.57 -6.95
CA GLU A 75 -7.23 -6.87 -7.77
C GLU A 75 -7.61 -5.68 -8.65
N GLU A 76 -8.16 -6.00 -9.81
CA GLU A 76 -8.77 -5.04 -10.73
C GLU A 76 -10.18 -4.66 -10.29
#